data_AF-A0A7S4P010-F1
#
_entry.id   AF-A0A7S4P010-F1
#
_cell.length_a   1.000
_cell.length_b   1.000
_cell.length_c   1.000
_cell.angle_alpha   90.00
_cell.angle_beta   90.00
_cell.angle_gamma   90.00
#
_symmetry.space_group_name_H-M   'P 1'
#
loop_
_entity.id
_entity.type
_entity.pdbx_description
1 polymer ?
#
loop_
_entity_poly.entity_id
_entity_poly.type
_entity_poly.pdbx_seq_one_letter_code
_entity_poly.pdbx_strand_id
1 'polypeptide(L)'
;GKGKKVEAEGRSSKWKEAEDSKVKGNLAFKAGKYQLALMHYCAAIELVGHHPTYSTNLAATYLALKDYENARVSSEAAMAVDASYPKAFYRHAQALEGLGRLPEALETIEKGLRLLPESEQMKEMKERLKHRMEEIESAEAKALKKIKEMQEIKPSELARQPEKERKESKKAEEEGGRKDLSCPTSGVQLKRTLKGLKKDLPSVLALLTIIPVNQFARLMSSGIEEEDLVLFVDAIAEHGLKSPTTSFKILQGISKVSRIKIACAMLDKKASRTLQSVFLHLHPSKAAEVEQIDYDVQAWALVRESFGV
;
A
#
# COMPACT_ATOMS: atom_id res chain seq x y z
N GLY A 1 30.41 -29.74 -36.49
CA GLY A 1 29.63 -30.94 -36.91
C GLY A 1 29.04 -31.72 -35.75
N LYS A 2 29.80 -32.05 -34.69
CA LYS A 2 29.31 -32.87 -33.56
C LYS A 2 28.77 -32.06 -32.37
N GLY A 3 29.42 -30.94 -31.99
CA GLY A 3 28.98 -30.09 -30.86
C GLY A 3 27.57 -29.51 -31.01
N LYS A 4 27.26 -28.90 -32.16
CA LYS A 4 25.91 -28.37 -32.46
C LYS A 4 24.80 -29.44 -32.44
N LYS A 5 25.15 -30.71 -32.75
CA LYS A 5 24.19 -31.83 -32.74
C LYS A 5 23.91 -32.29 -31.31
N VAL A 6 24.94 -32.42 -30.47
CA VAL A 6 24.81 -32.75 -29.04
C VAL A 6 24.09 -31.64 -28.27
N GLU A 7 24.36 -30.37 -28.57
CA GLU A 7 23.64 -29.22 -27.99
C GLU A 7 22.16 -29.17 -28.40
N ALA A 8 21.84 -29.49 -29.66
CA ALA A 8 20.47 -29.56 -30.13
C ALA A 8 19.70 -30.76 -29.53
N GLU A 9 20.36 -31.92 -29.41
CA GLU A 9 19.81 -33.12 -28.75
C GLU A 9 19.60 -32.88 -27.25
N GLY A 10 20.55 -32.24 -26.55
CA GLY A 10 20.41 -31.86 -25.15
C GLY A 10 19.33 -30.81 -24.89
N ARG A 11 19.18 -29.83 -25.79
CA ARG A 11 18.07 -28.86 -25.77
C ARG A 11 16.73 -29.56 -25.99
N SER A 12 16.67 -30.55 -26.89
CA SER A 12 15.46 -31.35 -27.15
C SER A 12 15.09 -32.24 -25.96
N SER A 13 16.06 -32.82 -25.24
CA SER A 13 15.82 -33.62 -24.03
C SER A 13 15.23 -32.79 -22.89
N LYS A 14 15.86 -31.66 -22.55
CA LYS A 14 15.37 -30.75 -21.50
C LYS A 14 13.96 -30.25 -21.77
N TRP A 15 13.62 -30.02 -23.03
CA TRP A 15 12.27 -29.60 -23.43
C TRP A 15 11.21 -30.68 -23.19
N LYS A 16 11.53 -31.95 -23.47
CA LYS A 16 10.65 -33.08 -23.12
C LYS A 16 10.45 -33.20 -21.61
N GLU A 17 11.52 -33.09 -20.84
CA GLU A 17 11.46 -33.14 -19.38
C GLU A 17 10.66 -31.96 -18.77
N ALA A 18 10.77 -30.77 -19.36
CA ALA A 18 9.98 -29.61 -18.97
C ALA A 18 8.48 -29.82 -19.26
N GLU A 19 8.14 -30.41 -20.41
CA GLU A 19 6.76 -30.75 -20.73
C GLU A 19 6.18 -31.83 -19.82
N ASP A 20 6.94 -32.86 -19.49
CA ASP A 20 6.54 -33.87 -18.51
C ASP A 20 6.30 -33.24 -17.13
N SER A 21 7.17 -32.30 -16.73
CA SER A 21 7.01 -31.55 -15.49
C SER A 21 5.75 -30.68 -15.54
N LYS A 22 5.47 -29.99 -16.64
CA LYS A 22 4.21 -29.25 -16.84
C LYS A 22 2.99 -30.18 -16.75
N VAL A 23 3.03 -31.38 -17.35
CA VAL A 23 1.92 -32.35 -17.25
C VAL A 23 1.69 -32.76 -15.81
N LYS A 24 2.74 -33.08 -15.05
CA LYS A 24 2.64 -33.39 -13.61
C LYS A 24 2.08 -32.22 -12.80
N GLY A 25 2.53 -30.99 -13.10
CA GLY A 25 2.00 -29.76 -12.50
C GLY A 25 0.51 -29.58 -12.77
N ASN A 26 0.07 -29.80 -14.01
CA ASN A 26 -1.34 -29.73 -14.39
C ASN A 26 -2.19 -30.77 -13.63
N LEU A 27 -1.69 -32.00 -13.49
CA LEU A 27 -2.38 -33.06 -12.73
C LEU A 27 -2.47 -32.72 -11.25
N ALA A 28 -1.37 -32.25 -10.65
CA ALA A 28 -1.35 -31.81 -9.25
C ALA A 28 -2.30 -30.63 -9.00
N PHE A 29 -2.33 -29.65 -9.91
CA PHE A 29 -3.22 -28.50 -9.83
C PHE A 29 -4.70 -28.92 -9.88
N LYS A 30 -5.07 -29.81 -10.82
CA LYS A 30 -6.42 -30.37 -10.92
C LYS A 30 -6.81 -31.17 -9.68
N ALA A 31 -5.85 -31.81 -9.02
CA ALA A 31 -6.05 -32.53 -7.77
C ALA A 31 -6.06 -31.62 -6.52
N GLY A 32 -5.99 -30.29 -6.67
CA GLY A 32 -5.94 -29.35 -5.54
C GLY A 32 -4.62 -29.34 -4.77
N LYS A 33 -3.59 -30.06 -5.26
CA LYS A 33 -2.27 -30.14 -4.64
C LYS A 33 -1.39 -29.00 -5.12
N TYR A 34 -1.75 -27.77 -4.76
CA TYR A 34 -1.13 -26.55 -5.31
C TYR A 34 0.37 -26.42 -5.01
N GLN A 35 0.82 -26.81 -3.81
CA GLN A 35 2.26 -26.80 -3.48
C GLN A 35 3.07 -27.74 -4.39
N LEU A 36 2.53 -28.93 -4.68
CA LEU A 36 3.16 -29.87 -5.61
C LEU A 36 3.12 -29.35 -7.05
N ALA A 37 2.05 -28.67 -7.44
CA ALA A 37 1.95 -28.02 -8.74
C ALA A 37 3.02 -26.92 -8.91
N LEU A 38 3.25 -26.08 -7.89
CA LEU A 38 4.34 -25.10 -7.89
C LEU A 38 5.69 -25.75 -8.18
N MET A 39 6.04 -26.81 -7.43
CA MET A 39 7.31 -27.52 -7.60
C MET A 39 7.50 -27.98 -9.04
N HIS A 40 6.47 -28.56 -9.65
CA HIS A 40 6.54 -29.06 -11.02
C HIS A 40 6.62 -27.95 -12.08
N TYR A 41 5.92 -26.83 -11.91
CA TYR A 41 6.03 -25.70 -12.84
C TYR A 41 7.39 -24.98 -12.70
N CYS A 42 7.89 -24.82 -11.47
CA CYS A 42 9.23 -24.27 -11.24
C CYS A 42 10.30 -25.16 -11.87
N ALA A 43 10.21 -26.49 -11.71
CA ALA A 43 11.13 -27.43 -12.36
C ALA A 43 11.09 -27.30 -13.90
N ALA A 44 9.91 -27.12 -14.51
CA ALA A 44 9.81 -26.87 -15.94
C ALA A 44 10.52 -25.57 -16.35
N ILE A 45 10.36 -24.50 -15.56
CA ILE A 45 11.01 -23.19 -15.80
C ILE A 45 12.53 -23.28 -15.59
N GLU A 46 13.02 -24.04 -14.61
CA GLU A 46 14.46 -24.25 -14.40
C GLU A 46 15.13 -24.99 -15.55
N LEU A 47 14.41 -25.91 -16.21
CA LEU A 47 14.95 -26.70 -17.32
C LEU A 47 15.10 -25.90 -18.61
N VAL A 48 14.13 -25.05 -18.96
CA VAL A 48 14.08 -24.37 -20.28
C VAL A 48 13.87 -22.86 -20.22
N GLY A 49 13.81 -22.27 -19.03
CA GLY A 49 13.49 -20.86 -18.82
C GLY A 49 11.98 -20.58 -18.80
N HIS A 50 11.63 -19.30 -18.71
CA HIS A 50 10.24 -18.90 -18.74
C HIS A 50 9.59 -19.21 -20.11
N HIS A 51 8.39 -19.76 -20.05
CA HIS A 51 7.52 -20.03 -21.18
C HIS A 51 6.10 -19.55 -20.84
N PRO A 52 5.33 -18.96 -21.77
CA PRO A 52 4.06 -18.30 -21.43
C PRO A 52 3.08 -19.25 -20.72
N THR A 53 3.05 -20.52 -21.14
CA THR A 53 2.19 -21.52 -20.51
C THR A 53 2.64 -21.89 -19.10
N TYR A 54 3.93 -22.09 -18.86
CA TYR A 54 4.43 -22.52 -17.54
C TYR A 54 4.28 -21.38 -16.54
N SER A 55 4.69 -20.17 -16.92
CA SER A 55 4.56 -18.96 -16.10
C SER A 55 3.09 -18.63 -15.80
N THR A 56 2.18 -18.80 -16.78
CA THR A 56 0.73 -18.59 -16.55
C THR A 56 0.11 -19.66 -15.65
N ASN A 57 0.53 -20.92 -15.77
CA ASN A 57 0.07 -21.99 -14.89
C ASN A 57 0.64 -21.85 -13.47
N LEU A 58 1.87 -21.36 -13.35
CA LEU A 58 2.48 -20.99 -12.08
C LEU A 58 1.70 -19.85 -11.42
N ALA A 59 1.38 -18.79 -12.17
CA ALA A 59 0.53 -17.71 -11.69
C ALA A 59 -0.83 -18.20 -11.21
N ALA A 60 -1.49 -19.08 -11.97
CA ALA A 60 -2.75 -19.70 -11.56
C ALA A 60 -2.63 -20.49 -10.24
N THR A 61 -1.49 -21.13 -10.02
CA THR A 61 -1.19 -21.87 -8.78
C THR A 61 -0.99 -20.94 -7.59
N TYR A 62 -0.27 -19.84 -7.76
CA TYR A 62 -0.14 -18.82 -6.73
C TYR A 62 -1.49 -18.15 -6.40
N LEU A 63 -2.34 -17.89 -7.40
CA LEU A 63 -3.70 -17.38 -7.18
C LEU A 63 -4.54 -18.35 -6.34
N ALA A 64 -4.45 -19.66 -6.60
CA ALA A 64 -5.14 -20.67 -5.80
C ALA A 64 -4.66 -20.72 -4.34
N LEU A 65 -3.40 -20.35 -4.10
CA LEU A 65 -2.80 -20.21 -2.78
C LEU A 65 -3.04 -18.83 -2.14
N LYS A 66 -3.73 -17.90 -2.84
CA LYS A 66 -3.91 -16.49 -2.46
C LYS A 66 -2.59 -15.71 -2.28
N ASP A 67 -1.53 -16.17 -2.93
CA ASP A 67 -0.25 -15.46 -3.01
C ASP A 67 -0.29 -14.54 -4.23
N TYR A 68 -0.94 -13.39 -4.07
CA TYR A 68 -1.23 -12.50 -5.18
C TYR A 68 0.03 -11.82 -5.74
N GLU A 69 1.05 -11.60 -4.93
CA GLU A 69 2.29 -10.95 -5.40
C GLU A 69 3.10 -11.88 -6.30
N ASN A 70 3.29 -13.14 -5.90
CA ASN A 70 3.97 -14.12 -6.76
C ASN A 70 3.14 -14.46 -8.01
N ALA A 71 1.80 -14.40 -7.94
CA ALA A 71 0.94 -14.51 -9.11
C ALA A 71 1.12 -13.35 -10.10
N ARG A 72 1.26 -12.12 -9.59
CA ARG A 72 1.53 -10.92 -10.41
C ARG A 72 2.84 -11.07 -11.16
N VAL A 73 3.93 -11.34 -10.43
CA VAL A 73 5.28 -11.52 -11.00
C VAL A 73 5.31 -12.65 -12.04
N SER A 74 4.67 -13.78 -11.75
CA SER A 74 4.61 -14.91 -12.70
C SER A 74 3.82 -14.57 -13.97
N SER A 75 2.75 -13.78 -13.86
CA SER A 75 1.98 -13.34 -15.01
C SER A 75 2.74 -12.30 -15.85
N GLU A 76 3.47 -11.39 -15.22
CA GLU A 76 4.38 -10.45 -15.90
C GLU A 76 5.48 -11.19 -16.66
N ALA A 77 6.07 -12.21 -16.06
CA ALA A 77 7.04 -13.06 -16.74
C ALA A 77 6.43 -13.76 -17.97
N ALA A 78 5.16 -14.20 -17.91
CA ALA A 78 4.47 -14.77 -19.06
C ALA A 78 4.26 -13.72 -20.19
N MET A 79 3.84 -12.50 -19.82
CA MET A 79 3.65 -11.38 -20.77
C MET A 79 4.97 -10.90 -21.39
N ALA A 80 6.06 -10.93 -20.62
CA ALA A 80 7.39 -10.57 -21.11
C ALA A 80 7.91 -11.57 -22.15
N VAL A 81 7.56 -12.85 -22.02
CA VAL A 81 7.91 -13.88 -23.01
C VAL A 81 7.00 -13.80 -24.24
N ASP A 82 5.69 -13.61 -24.04
CA ASP A 82 4.73 -13.47 -25.12
C ASP A 82 3.65 -12.43 -24.77
N ALA A 83 3.82 -11.23 -25.33
CA ALA A 83 2.90 -10.11 -25.14
C ALA A 83 1.55 -10.33 -25.85
N SER A 84 1.43 -11.37 -26.70
CA SER A 84 0.19 -11.74 -27.37
C SER A 84 -0.59 -12.83 -26.64
N TYR A 85 -0.13 -13.29 -25.47
CA TYR A 85 -0.76 -14.40 -24.73
C TYR A 85 -1.88 -13.91 -23.78
N PRO A 86 -3.17 -14.00 -24.16
CA PRO A 86 -4.24 -13.29 -23.44
C PRO A 86 -4.47 -13.84 -22.04
N LYS A 87 -4.21 -15.14 -21.83
CA LYS A 87 -4.35 -15.79 -20.52
C LYS A 87 -3.43 -15.18 -19.46
N ALA A 88 -2.26 -14.66 -19.83
CA ALA A 88 -1.37 -13.99 -18.89
C ALA A 88 -1.99 -12.69 -18.35
N PHE A 89 -2.62 -11.89 -19.22
CA PHE A 89 -3.35 -10.67 -18.82
C PHE A 89 -4.50 -11.00 -17.87
N TYR A 90 -5.25 -12.08 -18.13
CA TYR A 90 -6.31 -12.51 -17.22
C TYR A 90 -5.77 -12.87 -15.83
N ARG A 91 -4.69 -13.66 -15.75
CA ARG A 91 -4.06 -14.01 -14.46
C ARG A 91 -3.46 -12.81 -13.75
N HIS A 92 -2.85 -11.89 -14.50
CA HIS A 92 -2.32 -10.65 -13.95
C HIS A 92 -3.42 -9.78 -13.35
N ALA A 93 -4.54 -9.61 -14.05
CA ALA A 93 -5.70 -8.87 -13.55
C ALA A 93 -6.29 -9.52 -12.29
N GLN A 94 -6.38 -10.86 -12.22
CA GLN A 94 -6.77 -11.57 -10.99
C GLN A 94 -5.84 -11.30 -9.82
N ALA A 95 -4.53 -11.27 -10.07
CA ALA A 95 -3.53 -10.98 -9.04
C ALA A 95 -3.65 -9.55 -8.53
N LEU A 96 -3.75 -8.58 -9.44
CA LEU A 96 -3.96 -7.17 -9.10
C LEU A 96 -5.27 -6.93 -8.35
N GLU A 97 -6.35 -7.61 -8.75
CA GLU A 97 -7.64 -7.59 -8.04
C GLU A 97 -7.49 -8.08 -6.60
N GLY A 98 -6.73 -9.17 -6.39
CA GLY A 98 -6.41 -9.70 -5.06
C GLY A 98 -5.54 -8.77 -4.21
N LEU A 99 -4.68 -7.98 -4.85
CA LEU A 99 -3.86 -6.94 -4.21
C LEU A 99 -4.61 -5.62 -3.98
N GLY A 100 -5.88 -5.52 -4.38
CA GLY A 100 -6.67 -4.28 -4.28
C GLY A 100 -6.31 -3.20 -5.31
N ARG A 101 -5.44 -3.51 -6.28
CA ARG A 101 -4.99 -2.61 -7.36
C ARG A 101 -6.01 -2.58 -8.51
N LEU A 102 -7.25 -2.19 -8.21
CA LEU A 102 -8.38 -2.28 -9.15
C LEU A 102 -8.21 -1.50 -10.45
N PRO A 103 -7.68 -0.24 -10.44
CA PRO A 103 -7.50 0.51 -11.69
C PRO A 103 -6.53 -0.18 -12.66
N GLU A 104 -5.44 -0.75 -12.14
CA GLU A 104 -4.46 -1.47 -12.94
C GLU A 104 -4.97 -2.83 -13.40
N ALA A 105 -5.79 -3.49 -12.57
CA ALA A 105 -6.48 -4.71 -12.97
C ALA A 105 -7.40 -4.42 -14.16
N LEU A 106 -8.10 -3.28 -14.14
CA LEU A 106 -8.99 -2.83 -15.21
C LEU A 106 -8.19 -2.52 -16.49
N GLU A 107 -7.09 -1.78 -16.40
CA GLU A 107 -6.24 -1.51 -17.56
C GLU A 107 -5.65 -2.80 -18.15
N THR A 108 -5.23 -3.73 -17.28
CA THR A 108 -4.69 -5.04 -17.68
C THR A 108 -5.75 -5.87 -18.41
N ILE A 109 -6.97 -5.95 -17.88
CA ILE A 109 -8.02 -6.75 -18.52
C ILE A 109 -8.45 -6.14 -19.86
N GLU A 110 -8.43 -4.82 -20.00
CA GLU A 110 -8.67 -4.15 -21.27
C GLU A 110 -7.59 -4.43 -22.31
N LYS A 111 -6.31 -4.48 -21.91
CA LYS A 111 -5.22 -4.95 -22.78
C LYS A 111 -5.47 -6.39 -23.23
N GLY A 112 -5.86 -7.29 -22.32
CA GLY A 112 -6.21 -8.67 -22.63
C GLY A 112 -7.38 -8.78 -23.62
N LEU A 113 -8.44 -7.98 -23.42
CA LEU A 113 -9.60 -7.94 -24.31
C LEU A 113 -9.28 -7.37 -25.70
N ARG A 114 -8.27 -6.52 -25.86
CA ARG A 114 -7.80 -6.11 -27.19
C ARG A 114 -7.18 -7.27 -27.97
N LEU A 115 -6.58 -8.25 -27.27
CA LEU A 115 -6.01 -9.45 -27.87
C LEU A 115 -7.06 -10.55 -28.09
N LEU A 116 -8.06 -10.64 -27.20
CA LEU A 116 -9.11 -11.67 -27.25
C LEU A 116 -10.50 -11.06 -26.95
N PRO A 117 -11.10 -10.30 -27.89
CA PRO A 117 -12.33 -9.54 -27.67
C PRO A 117 -13.56 -10.39 -27.32
N GLU A 118 -13.58 -11.66 -27.73
CA GLU A 118 -14.65 -12.62 -27.51
C GLU A 118 -14.60 -13.32 -26.15
N SER A 119 -13.59 -13.03 -25.32
CA SER A 119 -13.42 -13.69 -24.03
C SER A 119 -14.44 -13.22 -22.99
N GLU A 120 -15.53 -13.98 -22.82
CA GLU A 120 -16.58 -13.70 -21.83
C GLU A 120 -16.03 -13.58 -20.40
N GLN A 121 -15.08 -14.44 -20.00
CA GLN A 121 -14.45 -14.37 -18.68
C GLN A 121 -13.74 -13.04 -18.41
N MET A 122 -13.17 -12.42 -19.45
CA MET A 122 -12.51 -11.13 -19.33
C MET A 122 -13.51 -9.97 -19.33
N LYS A 123 -14.61 -10.08 -20.09
CA LYS A 123 -15.71 -9.11 -20.06
C LYS A 123 -16.38 -9.09 -18.68
N GLU A 124 -16.70 -10.26 -18.12
CA GLU A 124 -17.25 -10.39 -16.78
C GLU A 124 -16.33 -9.80 -15.71
N MET A 125 -15.03 -10.05 -15.82
CA MET A 125 -14.04 -9.45 -14.92
C MET A 125 -13.99 -7.93 -15.05
N LYS A 126 -13.99 -7.40 -16.27
CA LYS A 126 -14.01 -5.96 -16.53
C LYS A 126 -15.21 -5.29 -15.86
N GLU A 127 -16.42 -5.84 -16.05
CA GLU A 127 -17.63 -5.28 -15.45
C GLU A 127 -17.63 -5.42 -13.93
N ARG A 128 -17.15 -6.54 -13.38
CA ARG A 128 -16.97 -6.71 -11.92
C ARG A 128 -15.99 -5.67 -11.35
N LEU A 129 -14.87 -5.42 -12.02
CA LEU A 129 -13.88 -4.45 -11.57
C LEU A 129 -14.45 -3.02 -11.57
N LYS A 130 -15.18 -2.63 -12.62
CA LYS A 130 -15.87 -1.33 -12.66
C LYS A 130 -16.87 -1.19 -11.52
N HIS A 131 -17.74 -2.17 -11.32
CA HIS A 131 -18.73 -2.13 -10.24
C HIS A 131 -18.06 -1.96 -8.86
N ARG A 132 -16.99 -2.73 -8.60
CA ARG A 132 -16.23 -2.60 -7.34
C ARG A 132 -15.61 -1.20 -7.17
N MET A 133 -15.12 -0.60 -8.26
CA MET A 133 -14.59 0.77 -8.22
C MET A 133 -15.68 1.80 -7.94
N GLU A 134 -16.83 1.70 -8.61
CA GLU A 134 -18.00 2.56 -8.39
C GLU A 134 -18.53 2.44 -6.96
N GLU A 135 -18.55 1.23 -6.38
CA GLU A 135 -18.93 0.99 -4.98
C GLU A 135 -17.97 1.70 -4.02
N ILE A 136 -16.66 1.61 -4.27
CA ILE A 136 -15.64 2.30 -3.46
C ILE A 136 -15.80 3.81 -3.58
N GLU A 137 -15.92 4.35 -4.80
CA GLU A 137 -16.13 5.77 -5.04
C GLU A 137 -17.43 6.28 -4.38
N SER A 138 -18.51 5.50 -4.46
CA SER A 138 -19.79 5.83 -3.81
C SER A 138 -19.66 5.80 -2.28
N ALA A 139 -18.94 4.82 -1.73
CA ALA A 139 -18.67 4.74 -0.30
C ALA A 139 -17.83 5.93 0.18
N GLU A 140 -16.79 6.30 -0.57
CA GLU A 140 -15.95 7.46 -0.31
C GLU A 140 -16.74 8.77 -0.41
N ALA A 141 -17.60 8.92 -1.42
CA ALA A 141 -18.47 10.10 -1.57
C ALA A 141 -19.48 10.21 -0.43
N LYS A 142 -20.08 9.09 0.01
CA LYS A 142 -20.98 9.06 1.18
C LYS A 142 -20.25 9.41 2.47
N ALA A 143 -19.03 8.90 2.64
CA ALA A 143 -18.18 9.26 3.77
C ALA A 143 -17.86 10.75 3.76
N LEU A 144 -17.48 11.32 2.61
CA LEU A 144 -17.20 12.74 2.44
C LEU A 144 -18.44 13.63 2.70
N LYS A 145 -19.62 13.20 2.25
CA LYS A 145 -20.88 13.90 2.53
C LYS A 145 -21.21 13.89 4.03
N LYS A 146 -21.08 12.74 4.70
CA LYS A 146 -21.29 12.63 6.15
C LYS A 146 -20.31 13.50 6.94
N ILE A 147 -19.08 13.63 6.47
CA ILE A 147 -18.08 14.55 7.02
C ILE A 147 -18.55 16.01 6.87
N LYS A 148 -19.06 16.39 5.69
CA LYS A 148 -19.58 17.74 5.44
C LYS A 148 -20.81 18.07 6.31
N GLU A 149 -21.74 17.13 6.45
CA GLU A 149 -22.93 17.30 7.30
C GLU A 149 -22.58 17.37 8.80
N MET A 150 -21.56 16.64 9.26
CA MET A 150 -21.02 16.77 10.61
C MET A 150 -20.33 18.13 10.87
N GLN A 151 -19.90 18.83 9.82
CA GLN A 151 -19.33 20.19 9.89
C GLN A 151 -20.41 21.29 9.82
N GLU A 152 -21.65 20.98 9.42
CA GLU A 152 -22.77 21.94 9.35
C GLU A 152 -23.61 22.04 10.64
N ILE A 153 -23.15 21.45 11.76
CA ILE A 153 -23.67 21.81 13.09
C ILE A 153 -23.23 23.25 13.40
N LYS A 154 -24.22 24.16 13.45
CA LYS A 154 -24.09 25.62 13.58
C LYS A 154 -22.94 26.06 14.50
N PRO A 155 -22.05 26.97 14.05
CA PRO A 155 -21.14 27.68 14.93
C PRO A 155 -21.96 28.69 15.74
N SER A 156 -22.36 28.32 16.97
CA SER A 156 -23.00 29.29 17.87
C SER A 156 -22.36 29.41 19.25
N GLU A 157 -21.14 28.91 19.48
CA GLU A 157 -20.50 29.12 20.80
C GLU A 157 -18.96 29.23 20.83
N LEU A 158 -18.28 29.32 19.69
CA LEU A 158 -16.80 29.45 19.66
C LEU A 158 -16.28 30.64 18.85
N ALA A 159 -17.02 31.75 18.82
CA ALA A 159 -16.56 33.02 18.24
C ALA A 159 -16.82 34.19 19.20
N ARG A 160 -16.25 34.09 20.40
CA ARG A 160 -15.80 35.26 21.16
C ARG A 160 -14.33 35.09 21.48
N GLN A 161 -13.46 35.37 20.51
CA GLN A 161 -12.14 35.90 20.82
C GLN A 161 -11.84 37.07 19.87
N PRO A 162 -11.28 38.19 20.37
CA PRO A 162 -11.14 39.42 19.61
C PRO A 162 -9.92 39.39 18.67
N GLU A 163 -10.04 40.16 17.60
CA GLU A 163 -8.99 40.53 16.66
C GLU A 163 -7.80 41.22 17.35
N LYS A 164 -6.83 40.46 17.86
CA LYS A 164 -5.48 40.95 18.17
C LYS A 164 -4.47 39.82 18.07
N GLU A 165 -3.99 39.53 16.87
CA GLU A 165 -2.67 38.92 16.62
C GLU A 165 -2.39 38.87 15.10
N ARG A 166 -2.29 40.06 14.49
CA ARG A 166 -1.70 40.24 13.15
C ARG A 166 -0.33 40.94 13.23
N LYS A 167 0.36 40.82 14.38
CA LYS A 167 1.69 41.40 14.62
C LYS A 167 2.57 40.49 15.47
N GLU A 168 2.67 39.20 15.15
CA GLU A 168 3.72 38.33 15.72
C GLU A 168 4.52 37.54 14.68
N SER A 169 4.24 37.72 13.38
CA SER A 169 4.98 37.07 12.28
C SER A 169 6.37 37.64 11.99
N LYS A 170 7.01 38.35 12.95
CA LYS A 170 8.42 38.81 12.82
C LYS A 170 9.24 38.74 14.12
N LYS A 171 8.82 37.99 15.16
CA LYS A 171 9.57 37.96 16.43
C LYS A 171 9.68 36.60 17.13
N ALA A 172 9.52 35.50 16.40
CA ALA A 172 9.68 34.14 16.94
C ALA A 172 10.84 33.37 16.26
N GLU A 173 11.89 34.08 15.82
CA GLU A 173 13.16 33.46 15.39
C GLU A 173 14.25 33.49 16.48
N GLU A 174 14.02 34.11 17.63
CA GLU A 174 14.97 34.07 18.75
C GLU A 174 14.21 33.88 20.07
N GLU A 175 14.79 33.05 20.94
CA GLU A 175 14.33 32.68 22.29
C GLU A 175 13.31 31.52 22.41
N GLY A 176 13.87 30.32 22.29
CA GLY A 176 13.26 29.08 22.77
C GLY A 176 14.27 27.95 22.62
N GLY A 177 15.09 27.71 23.66
CA GLY A 177 16.23 26.80 23.62
C GLY A 177 15.93 25.46 22.92
N ARG A 178 16.65 25.20 21.82
CA ARG A 178 16.67 23.88 21.16
C ARG A 178 17.08 22.85 22.19
N LYS A 179 16.14 22.02 22.65
CA LYS A 179 16.48 20.73 23.25
C LYS A 179 17.17 19.92 22.15
N ASP A 180 18.41 19.51 22.38
CA ASP A 180 19.16 18.63 21.47
C ASP A 180 18.45 17.27 21.35
N LEU A 181 17.50 17.21 20.44
CA LEU A 181 16.76 16.00 20.12
C LEU A 181 17.60 15.18 19.14
N SER A 182 18.12 14.05 19.61
CA SER A 182 18.79 13.05 18.78
C SER A 182 17.83 11.91 18.44
N CYS A 183 18.07 11.23 17.31
CA CYS A 183 17.28 10.07 16.91
C CYS A 183 17.33 9.00 18.03
N PRO A 184 16.19 8.56 18.58
CA PRO A 184 16.17 7.51 19.59
C PRO A 184 16.79 6.21 19.06
N THR A 185 17.62 5.57 19.88
CA THR A 185 18.28 4.30 19.51
C THR A 185 17.46 3.08 19.93
N SER A 186 16.57 3.25 20.90
CA SER A 186 15.70 2.20 21.47
C SER A 186 14.30 2.72 21.79
N GLY A 187 13.32 1.82 21.85
CA GLY A 187 11.93 2.14 22.22
C GLY A 187 11.80 2.70 23.65
N VAL A 188 12.65 2.25 24.58
CA VAL A 188 12.68 2.77 25.96
C VAL A 188 13.11 4.23 25.99
N GLN A 189 14.13 4.59 25.19
CA GLN A 189 14.56 5.97 25.04
C GLN A 189 13.44 6.83 24.43
N LEU A 190 12.78 6.35 23.37
CA LEU A 190 11.66 7.03 22.73
C LEU A 190 10.53 7.31 23.73
N LYS A 191 10.05 6.30 24.47
CA LYS A 191 8.98 6.48 25.47
C LYS A 191 9.35 7.47 26.58
N ARG A 192 10.60 7.44 27.06
CA ARG A 192 11.08 8.40 28.08
C ARG A 192 11.06 9.83 27.53
N THR A 193 11.54 10.03 26.31
CA THR A 193 11.54 11.34 25.66
C THR A 193 10.11 11.83 25.44
N LEU A 194 9.22 11.00 24.91
CA LEU A 194 7.80 11.35 24.70
C LEU A 194 7.11 11.74 25.99
N LYS A 195 7.36 11.02 27.09
CA LYS A 195 6.82 11.38 28.42
C LYS A 195 7.22 12.79 28.87
N GLY A 196 8.44 13.22 28.53
CA GLY A 196 8.93 14.58 28.82
C GLY A 196 8.43 15.66 27.85
N LEU A 197 7.94 15.26 26.67
CA LEU A 197 7.46 16.16 25.62
C LEU A 197 5.93 16.19 25.47
N LYS A 198 5.15 15.47 26.30
CA LYS A 198 3.69 15.37 26.18
C LYS A 198 2.94 16.71 26.08
N LYS A 199 3.52 17.81 26.58
CA LYS A 199 2.94 19.16 26.53
C LYS A 199 3.52 20.08 25.44
N ASP A 200 4.50 19.60 24.70
CA ASP A 200 5.30 20.36 23.74
C ASP A 200 5.17 19.69 22.36
N LEU A 201 4.02 19.91 21.72
CA LEU A 201 3.67 19.32 20.43
C LEU A 201 4.67 19.68 19.30
N PRO A 202 5.23 20.90 19.23
CA PRO A 202 6.30 21.21 18.27
C PRO A 202 7.53 20.31 18.44
N SER A 203 7.98 20.09 19.68
CA SER A 203 9.12 19.19 19.95
C SER A 203 8.78 17.72 19.69
N VAL A 204 7.53 17.30 19.90
CA VAL A 204 7.06 15.96 19.51
C VAL A 204 7.17 15.80 17.99
N LEU A 205 6.66 16.76 17.21
CA LEU A 205 6.75 16.71 15.75
C LEU A 205 8.20 16.71 15.27
N ALA A 206 9.06 17.52 15.87
CA ALA A 206 10.50 17.55 15.57
C ALA A 206 11.14 16.18 15.84
N LEU A 207 10.82 15.54 16.96
CA LEU A 207 11.28 14.19 17.28
C LEU A 207 10.83 13.16 16.23
N LEU A 208 9.55 13.17 15.86
CA LEU A 208 8.99 12.26 14.87
C LEU A 208 9.62 12.45 13.49
N THR A 209 9.97 13.69 13.13
CA THR A 209 10.62 14.03 11.86
C THR A 209 12.05 13.49 11.77
N ILE A 210 12.76 13.41 12.89
CA ILE A 210 14.13 12.90 12.95
C ILE A 210 14.17 11.37 12.76
N ILE A 211 13.08 10.66 13.07
CA ILE A 211 13.02 9.20 12.99
C ILE A 211 12.86 8.77 11.52
N PRO A 212 13.75 7.94 10.96
CA PRO A 212 13.57 7.41 9.61
C PRO A 212 12.38 6.45 9.53
N VAL A 213 11.64 6.46 8.40
CA VAL A 213 10.41 5.68 8.17
C VAL A 213 10.56 4.19 8.51
N ASN A 214 11.72 3.59 8.20
CA ASN A 214 12.00 2.17 8.47
C ASN A 214 12.32 1.85 9.95
N GLN A 215 12.57 2.85 10.79
CA GLN A 215 12.91 2.65 12.20
C GLN A 215 11.70 2.67 13.14
N PHE A 216 10.56 3.22 12.72
CA PHE A 216 9.34 3.28 13.53
C PHE A 216 8.92 1.89 14.06
N ALA A 217 8.85 0.88 13.19
CA ALA A 217 8.49 -0.49 13.58
C ALA A 217 9.48 -1.12 14.57
N ARG A 218 10.78 -0.78 14.48
CA ARG A 218 11.81 -1.25 15.41
C ARG A 218 11.70 -0.56 16.77
N LEU A 219 11.56 0.76 16.76
CA LEU A 219 11.47 1.58 17.97
C LEU A 219 10.18 1.30 18.74
N MET A 220 9.09 1.00 18.05
CA MET A 220 7.79 0.64 18.62
C MET A 220 7.45 -0.84 18.36
N SER A 221 8.41 -1.74 18.58
CA SER A 221 8.24 -3.18 18.31
C SER A 221 7.13 -3.83 19.13
N SER A 222 6.87 -3.33 20.35
CA SER A 222 5.74 -3.74 21.20
C SER A 222 4.37 -3.24 20.72
N GLY A 223 4.34 -2.43 19.67
CA GLY A 223 3.18 -1.64 19.24
C GLY A 223 3.16 -0.24 19.85
N ILE A 224 2.21 0.56 19.38
CA ILE A 224 1.95 1.92 19.84
C ILE A 224 0.78 1.92 20.85
N GLU A 225 0.93 2.67 21.94
CA GLU A 225 -0.12 2.87 22.93
C GLU A 225 -1.09 3.97 22.47
N GLU A 226 -2.34 3.93 22.95
CA GLU A 226 -3.37 4.91 22.58
C GLU A 226 -2.93 6.36 22.87
N GLU A 227 -2.40 6.62 24.07
CA GLU A 227 -1.93 7.95 24.48
C GLU A 227 -0.85 8.50 23.54
N ASP A 228 0.10 7.65 23.12
CA ASP A 228 1.19 8.05 22.24
C ASP A 228 0.68 8.31 20.82
N LEU A 229 -0.26 7.50 20.33
CA LEU A 229 -0.89 7.71 19.02
C LEU A 229 -1.68 9.03 18.99
N VAL A 230 -2.46 9.33 20.04
CA VAL A 230 -3.17 10.61 20.17
C VAL A 230 -2.19 11.78 20.13
N LEU A 231 -1.10 11.70 20.90
CA LEU A 231 -0.07 12.73 20.94
C LEU A 231 0.56 12.97 19.56
N PHE A 232 0.83 11.92 18.79
CA PHE A 232 1.40 12.06 17.45
C PHE A 232 0.43 12.71 16.48
N VAL A 233 -0.85 12.31 16.55
CA VAL A 233 -1.90 12.86 15.71
C VAL A 233 -2.12 14.34 16.00
N ASP A 234 -2.18 14.73 17.27
CA ASP A 234 -2.33 16.13 17.67
C ASP A 234 -1.11 16.97 17.24
N ALA A 235 0.11 16.46 17.39
CA ALA A 235 1.32 17.15 16.94
C ALA A 235 1.34 17.38 15.41
N ILE A 236 0.92 16.38 14.63
CA ILE A 236 0.80 16.51 13.18
C ILE A 236 -0.32 17.49 12.79
N ALA A 237 -1.46 17.43 13.46
CA ALA A 237 -2.61 18.29 13.18
C ALA A 237 -2.31 19.77 13.42
N GLU A 238 -1.62 20.11 14.51
CA GLU A 238 -1.36 21.51 14.88
C GLU A 238 -0.14 22.11 14.16
N HIS A 239 0.89 21.31 13.91
CA HIS A 239 2.18 21.82 13.42
C HIS A 239 2.67 21.16 12.13
N GLY A 240 2.23 19.94 11.83
CA GLY A 240 2.72 19.13 10.70
C GLY A 240 2.06 19.44 9.37
N LEU A 241 0.85 20.01 9.37
CA LEU A 241 0.10 20.29 8.13
C LEU A 241 0.77 21.32 7.22
N LYS A 242 1.71 22.12 7.74
CA LYS A 242 2.53 23.05 6.95
C LYS A 242 3.55 22.34 6.06
N SER A 243 3.89 21.09 6.36
CA SER A 243 4.81 20.26 5.55
C SER A 243 4.17 18.89 5.29
N PRO A 244 3.29 18.78 4.27
CA PRO A 244 2.53 17.56 4.02
C PRO A 244 3.41 16.33 3.78
N THR A 245 4.52 16.49 3.04
CA THR A 245 5.48 15.41 2.74
C THR A 245 6.08 14.81 4.01
N THR A 246 6.47 15.65 4.96
CA THR A 246 7.07 15.21 6.22
C THR A 246 6.06 14.47 7.07
N SER A 247 4.86 15.04 7.21
CA SER A 247 3.75 14.43 7.94
C SER A 247 3.33 13.08 7.34
N PHE A 248 3.30 12.96 6.01
CA PHE A 248 3.01 11.70 5.34
C PHE A 248 4.08 10.64 5.62
N LYS A 249 5.37 10.99 5.56
CA LYS A 249 6.47 10.05 5.91
C LYS A 249 6.37 9.55 7.34
N ILE A 250 5.97 10.41 8.28
CA ILE A 250 5.75 10.01 9.69
C ILE A 250 4.61 8.99 9.76
N LEU A 251 3.45 9.28 9.14
CA LEU A 251 2.30 8.35 9.11
C LEU A 251 2.65 7.04 8.41
N GLN A 252 3.45 7.07 7.35
CA GLN A 252 3.94 5.89 6.65
C GLN A 252 4.89 5.04 7.51
N GLY A 253 5.64 5.66 8.41
CA GLY A 253 6.47 4.95 9.39
C GLY A 253 5.58 4.27 10.45
N ILE A 254 4.63 5.03 10.98
CA ILE A 254 3.69 4.56 12.02
C ILE A 254 2.78 3.44 11.49
N SER A 255 2.36 3.46 10.22
CA SER A 255 1.52 2.41 9.63
C SER A 255 2.18 1.03 9.63
N LYS A 256 3.52 0.97 9.66
CA LYS A 256 4.29 -0.28 9.71
C LYS A 256 4.48 -0.81 11.13
N VAL A 257 4.01 -0.10 12.15
CA VAL A 257 4.11 -0.50 13.56
C VAL A 257 3.12 -1.63 13.84
N SER A 258 3.56 -2.62 14.60
CA SER A 258 2.72 -3.75 14.99
C SER A 258 1.50 -3.25 15.78
N ARG A 259 0.33 -3.85 15.57
CA ARG A 259 -0.91 -3.53 16.29
C ARG A 259 -1.46 -2.11 16.07
N ILE A 260 -1.02 -1.37 15.05
CA ILE A 260 -1.58 -0.04 14.74
C ILE A 260 -3.10 -0.05 14.57
N LYS A 261 -3.66 -1.06 13.88
CA LYS A 261 -5.13 -1.23 13.72
C LYS A 261 -5.86 -1.35 15.07
N ILE A 262 -5.24 -1.98 16.08
CA ILE A 262 -5.83 -2.09 17.43
C ILE A 262 -5.78 -0.73 18.13
N ALA A 263 -4.65 -0.01 18.06
CA ALA A 263 -4.51 1.32 18.65
C ALA A 263 -5.52 2.32 18.04
N CYS A 264 -5.71 2.28 16.71
CA CYS A 264 -6.71 3.10 16.03
C CYS A 264 -8.14 2.79 16.46
N ALA A 265 -8.46 1.51 16.71
CA ALA A 265 -9.78 1.10 17.20
C ALA A 265 -10.08 1.53 18.65
N MET A 266 -9.04 1.82 19.44
CA MET A 266 -9.17 2.30 20.82
C MET A 266 -9.32 3.82 20.91
N LEU A 267 -9.05 4.57 19.83
CA LEU A 267 -9.13 6.03 19.85
C LEU A 267 -10.53 6.53 20.21
N ASP A 268 -10.57 7.57 21.05
CA ASP A 268 -11.81 8.27 21.34
C ASP A 268 -12.38 9.00 20.10
N LYS A 269 -13.62 9.49 20.22
CA LYS A 269 -14.30 10.19 19.11
C LYS A 269 -13.58 11.46 18.67
N LYS A 270 -12.85 12.14 19.57
CA LYS A 270 -12.14 13.39 19.26
C LYS A 270 -10.89 13.08 18.45
N ALA A 271 -10.03 12.20 18.96
CA ALA A 271 -8.79 11.77 18.33
C ALA A 271 -9.04 11.09 16.98
N SER A 272 -10.10 10.27 16.86
CA SER A 272 -10.50 9.67 15.59
C SER A 272 -10.86 10.74 14.54
N ARG A 273 -11.58 11.80 14.93
CA ARG A 273 -11.88 12.93 14.04
C ARG A 273 -10.63 13.75 13.68
N THR A 274 -9.73 13.97 14.63
CA THR A 274 -8.45 14.66 14.37
C THR A 274 -7.63 13.86 13.35
N LEU A 275 -7.51 12.55 13.52
CA LEU A 275 -6.81 11.65 12.60
C LEU A 275 -7.42 11.70 11.19
N GLN A 276 -8.75 11.64 11.09
CA GLN A 276 -9.45 11.79 9.81
C GLN A 276 -9.20 13.16 9.16
N SER A 277 -9.19 14.24 9.95
CA SER A 277 -8.87 15.58 9.48
C SER A 277 -7.44 15.66 8.94
N VAL A 278 -6.47 15.07 9.64
CA VAL A 278 -5.07 14.99 9.19
C VAL A 278 -4.98 14.30 7.84
N PHE A 279 -5.57 13.11 7.68
CA PHE A 279 -5.58 12.41 6.39
C PHE A 279 -6.27 13.22 5.28
N LEU A 280 -7.33 13.94 5.60
CA LEU A 280 -8.00 14.79 4.62
C LEU A 280 -7.13 15.95 4.14
N HIS A 281 -6.34 16.57 5.03
CA HIS A 281 -5.43 17.67 4.68
C HIS A 281 -4.20 17.19 3.90
N LEU A 282 -3.72 15.99 4.22
CA LEU A 282 -2.58 15.37 3.55
C LEU A 282 -2.97 14.65 2.24
N HIS A 283 -4.26 14.66 1.88
CA HIS A 283 -4.75 14.00 0.66
C HIS A 283 -4.02 14.52 -0.59
N PRO A 284 -3.61 13.63 -1.52
CA PRO A 284 -2.85 14.00 -2.71
C PRO A 284 -3.47 15.15 -3.53
N SER A 285 -4.80 15.19 -3.65
CA SER A 285 -5.50 16.24 -4.39
C SER A 285 -5.45 17.63 -3.74
N LYS A 286 -5.25 17.73 -2.42
CA LYS A 286 -5.07 19.02 -1.72
C LYS A 286 -3.61 19.41 -1.61
N ALA A 287 -2.75 18.43 -1.45
CA ALA A 287 -1.32 18.65 -1.25
C ALA A 287 -0.59 19.02 -2.57
N ALA A 288 -1.17 18.67 -3.74
CA ALA A 288 -0.69 19.11 -5.06
C ALA A 288 -0.73 20.63 -5.28
N GLU A 289 -1.49 21.39 -4.48
CA GLU A 289 -1.54 22.86 -4.56
C GLU A 289 -0.41 23.56 -3.79
N VAL A 290 0.26 22.86 -2.86
CA VAL A 290 1.17 23.49 -1.89
C VAL A 290 2.65 23.20 -2.17
N GLU A 291 2.98 22.08 -2.82
CA GLU A 291 4.33 21.76 -3.31
C GLU A 291 4.19 20.55 -4.26
N GLN A 292 5.03 20.42 -5.28
CA GLN A 292 5.06 19.25 -6.17
C GLN A 292 5.37 17.98 -5.37
N ILE A 293 4.33 17.30 -4.90
CA ILE A 293 4.46 16.02 -4.19
C ILE A 293 4.13 14.91 -5.18
N ASP A 294 5.13 14.09 -5.48
CA ASP A 294 4.98 12.82 -6.17
C ASP A 294 4.36 11.81 -5.18
N TYR A 295 3.03 11.84 -5.06
CA TYR A 295 2.32 10.85 -4.26
C TYR A 295 2.23 9.55 -5.04
N ASP A 296 2.90 8.51 -4.55
CA ASP A 296 2.48 7.15 -4.84
C ASP A 296 1.08 6.94 -4.21
N VAL A 297 0.06 7.03 -5.05
CA VAL A 297 -1.36 6.85 -4.69
C VAL A 297 -1.58 5.50 -3.99
N GLN A 298 -0.78 4.49 -4.31
CA GLN A 298 -0.85 3.18 -3.65
C GLN A 298 -0.30 3.24 -2.22
N ALA A 299 0.83 3.91 -2.02
CA ALA A 299 1.38 4.13 -0.69
C ALA A 299 0.39 4.92 0.19
N TRP A 300 -0.30 5.91 -0.37
CA TRP A 300 -1.34 6.67 0.34
C TRP A 300 -2.51 5.77 0.79
N ALA A 301 -3.04 4.93 -0.11
CA ALA A 301 -4.14 4.01 0.20
C ALA A 301 -3.76 2.99 1.28
N LEU A 302 -2.56 2.41 1.22
CA LEU A 302 -2.07 1.44 2.20
C LEU A 302 -1.90 2.06 3.60
N VAL A 303 -1.40 3.30 3.66
CA VAL A 303 -1.29 4.03 4.93
C VAL A 303 -2.69 4.25 5.50
N ARG A 304 -3.62 4.80 4.74
CA ARG A 304 -5.01 5.00 5.16
C ARG A 304 -5.67 3.73 5.72
N GLU A 305 -5.56 2.62 5.00
CA GLU A 305 -6.11 1.33 5.42
C GLU A 305 -5.52 0.85 6.77
N SER A 306 -4.23 1.13 7.01
CA SER A 306 -3.56 0.76 8.26
C SER A 306 -4.12 1.52 9.47
N PHE A 307 -4.63 2.74 9.26
CA PHE A 307 -5.27 3.56 10.28
C PHE A 307 -6.80 3.39 10.34
N GLY A 308 -7.39 2.61 9.42
CA GLY A 308 -8.84 2.40 9.35
C GLY A 308 -9.62 3.66 8.90
N VAL A 309 -8.99 4.50 8.08
CA VAL A 309 -9.54 5.78 7.58
C VAL A 309 -9.75 5.77 6.08
#